data_AF-A0A3A0BNK4-F1
#
_entry.id   AF-A0A3A0BNK4-F1
#
_cell.length_a   1.000
_cell.length_b   1.000
_cell.length_c   1.000
_cell.angle_alpha   90.00
_cell.angle_beta   90.00
_cell.angle_gamma   90.00
#
_symmetry.space_group_name_H-M   'P 1'
#
loop_
_entity.id
_entity.type
_entity.pdbx_description
1 polymer ?
#
loop_
_entity_poly.entity_id
_entity_poly.type
_entity_poly.pdbx_seq_one_letter_code
_entity_poly.pdbx_strand_id
1 'polypeptide(L)'
;MNALERYIRTVQDFPKPGIGFKDITTLLKEPEPFKMVINEFVARFGKQGVQKVVGIEARGFIFGAPLALHLNAGFVPARKP
;
A
#
# COMPACT_ATOMS: atom_id res chain seq x y z
N MET A 1 -0.34 19.08 4.62
CA MET A 1 0.07 18.18 3.52
C MET A 1 0.73 16.97 4.15
N ASN A 2 0.27 15.77 3.83
CA ASN A 2 0.87 14.54 4.34
C ASN A 2 2.22 14.35 3.63
N ALA A 3 3.30 14.08 4.37
CA ALA A 3 4.66 13.98 3.81
C ALA A 3 4.80 12.94 2.68
N LEU A 4 3.87 11.98 2.61
CA LEU A 4 3.83 10.93 1.58
C LEU A 4 3.20 11.38 0.25
N GLU A 5 2.32 12.39 0.26
CA GLU A 5 1.56 12.82 -0.93
C GLU A 5 2.48 13.29 -2.06
N ARG A 6 3.60 13.94 -1.73
CA ARG A 6 4.59 14.42 -2.72
C ARG A 6 5.25 13.30 -3.52
N TYR A 7 5.20 12.06 -3.03
CA TYR A 7 5.77 10.89 -3.70
C TYR A 7 4.78 10.18 -4.62
N ILE A 8 3.52 10.63 -4.68
CA ILE A 8 2.49 10.03 -5.53
C ILE A 8 2.21 10.97 -6.70
N ARG A 9 2.55 10.52 -7.92
CA ARG A 9 2.25 11.27 -9.14
C ARG A 9 0.77 11.13 -9.47
N THR A 10 0.14 12.22 -9.90
CA THR A 10 -1.18 12.15 -10.54
C THR A 10 -1.00 12.21 -12.06
N VAL A 11 -1.50 11.18 -12.75
CA VAL A 11 -1.56 11.13 -14.21
C VAL A 11 -2.97 11.50 -14.63
N GLN A 12 -3.12 12.64 -15.29
CA GLN A 12 -4.43 13.07 -15.78
C GLN A 12 -4.86 12.24 -16.99
N ASP A 13 -6.17 12.12 -17.15
CA ASP A 13 -6.84 11.44 -18.27
C ASP A 13 -6.41 9.99 -18.51
N PHE A 14 -6.00 9.30 -17.44
CA PHE A 14 -5.64 7.88 -17.48
C PHE A 14 -6.53 7.04 -16.56
N PRO A 15 -7.02 5.86 -17.01
CA PRO A 15 -6.88 5.30 -18.35
C PRO A 15 -7.87 5.90 -19.38
N LYS A 16 -8.70 6.86 -18.96
CA LYS A 16 -9.71 7.53 -19.78
C LYS A 16 -9.82 9.01 -19.37
N PRO A 17 -10.33 9.89 -20.26
CA PRO A 17 -10.54 11.30 -19.95
C PRO A 17 -11.33 11.53 -18.66
N GLY A 18 -10.94 12.54 -17.89
CA GLY A 18 -11.56 12.94 -16.63
C GLY A 18 -11.06 12.18 -15.38
N ILE A 19 -10.12 11.24 -15.52
CA ILE A 19 -9.58 10.46 -14.39
C ILE A 19 -8.19 10.94 -14.00
N GLY A 20 -8.02 11.36 -12.74
CA GLY A 20 -6.71 11.63 -12.13
C GLY A 20 -6.12 10.38 -11.48
N PHE A 21 -5.44 9.54 -12.25
CA PHE A 21 -4.86 8.29 -11.76
C PHE A 21 -3.70 8.55 -10.79
N LYS A 22 -3.78 7.98 -9.59
CA LYS A 22 -2.71 8.03 -8.58
C LYS A 22 -1.70 6.92 -8.85
N ASP A 23 -0.58 7.30 -9.45
CA ASP A 23 0.54 6.42 -9.70
C ASP A 23 1.41 6.31 -8.44
N ILE A 24 1.21 5.22 -7.71
CA ILE A 24 1.97 4.90 -6.50
C ILE A 24 3.39 4.39 -6.79
N THR A 25 3.72 4.07 -8.05
CA THR A 25 5.02 3.45 -8.37
C THR A 25 6.19 4.40 -8.10
N THR A 26 5.96 5.71 -8.14
CA THR A 26 6.96 6.71 -7.74
C THR A 26 7.26 6.65 -6.24
N LEU A 27 6.26 6.38 -5.40
CA LEU A 27 6.47 6.15 -3.97
C LEU A 27 7.21 4.85 -3.72
N LEU A 28 6.87 3.79 -4.46
CA LEU A 28 7.48 2.46 -4.31
C LEU A 28 8.96 2.43 -4.70
N LYS A 29 9.42 3.33 -5.58
CA LYS A 29 10.84 3.46 -5.96
C LYS A 29 11.70 4.08 -4.86
N GLU A 30 11.08 4.82 -3.95
CA GLU A 30 11.77 5.51 -2.87
C GLU A 30 11.74 4.63 -1.60
N PRO A 31 12.89 4.17 -1.09
CA PRO A 31 12.92 3.21 0.01
C PRO A 31 12.35 3.80 1.31
N GLU A 32 12.63 5.06 1.62
CA GLU A 32 12.19 5.68 2.88
C GLU A 32 10.67 5.93 2.91
N PRO A 33 10.04 6.59 1.90
CA PRO A 33 8.59 6.71 1.84
C PRO A 33 7.86 5.37 1.86
N PHE A 34 8.41 4.34 1.19
CA PHE A 34 7.79 3.02 1.20
C PHE A 34 7.82 2.39 2.60
N LYS A 35 8.97 2.46 3.30
CA LYS A 35 9.07 2.02 4.71
C LYS A 35 8.12 2.81 5.61
N MET A 36 8.02 4.13 5.42
CA MET A 36 7.10 4.98 6.19
C MET A 36 5.66 4.49 6.07
N VAL A 37 5.19 4.13 4.87
CA VAL A 37 3.84 3.58 4.67
C VAL A 37 3.61 2.32 5.50
N ILE A 38 4.55 1.37 5.47
CA ILE A 38 4.43 0.13 6.26
C ILE A 38 4.46 0.42 7.76
N ASN A 39 5.35 1.31 8.21
CA ASN A 39 5.46 1.70 9.61
C ASN A 39 4.18 2.37 10.12
N GLU A 40 3.52 3.21 9.31
CA GLU A 40 2.22 3.81 9.65
C GLU A 40 1.13 2.74 9.84
N PHE A 41 1.10 1.72 8.97
CA PHE A 41 0.18 0.60 9.15
C PHE A 41 0.49 -0.21 10.41
N VAL A 42 1.75 -0.52 10.68
CA VAL A 42 2.16 -1.25 11.88
C VAL A 42 1.84 -0.45 13.14
N ALA A 43 2.11 0.86 13.16
CA ALA A 43 1.78 1.72 14.29
C ALA A 43 0.27 1.73 14.57
N ARG A 44 -0.55 1.75 13.51
CA ARG A 44 -2.01 1.74 13.62
C ARG A 44 -2.57 0.40 14.09
N PHE A 45 -2.06 -0.72 13.56
CA PHE A 45 -2.68 -2.04 13.73
C PHE A 45 -1.92 -2.99 14.66
N GLY A 46 -0.68 -2.68 15.03
CA GLY A 46 0.24 -3.57 15.76
C GLY A 46 -0.24 -4.03 17.13
N LYS A 47 -1.14 -3.28 17.77
CA LYS A 47 -1.70 -3.62 19.10
C LYS A 47 -3.10 -4.23 19.03
N GLN A 48 -3.62 -4.49 17.83
CA GLN A 48 -5.00 -4.94 17.64
C GLN A 48 -5.13 -6.46 17.50
N GLY A 49 -4.03 -7.21 17.65
CA GLY A 49 -4.06 -8.68 17.55
C GLY A 49 -4.42 -9.19 16.15
N VAL A 50 -4.03 -8.47 15.11
CA VAL A 50 -4.29 -8.86 13.71
C VAL A 50 -3.64 -10.21 13.43
N GLN A 51 -4.45 -11.22 13.08
CA GLN A 51 -3.95 -12.56 12.76
C GLN A 51 -3.81 -12.83 11.26
N LYS A 52 -4.54 -12.08 10.43
CA LYS A 52 -4.51 -12.20 8.97
C LYS A 52 -4.56 -10.82 8.30
N VAL A 53 -3.80 -10.66 7.22
CA VAL A 53 -3.90 -9.51 6.32
C VAL A 53 -4.32 -10.02 4.94
N VAL A 54 -5.43 -9.49 4.44
CA VAL A 54 -5.91 -9.81 3.09
C VAL A 54 -5.41 -8.73 2.13
N GLY A 55 -4.67 -9.13 1.09
CA GLY A 55 -4.29 -8.23 0.00
C GLY A 55 -5.16 -8.49 -1.23
N ILE A 56 -5.68 -7.44 -1.88
CA ILE A 56 -6.38 -7.56 -3.16
C ILE A 56 -5.38 -7.44 -4.30
N GLU A 57 -5.45 -8.33 -5.29
CA GLU A 57 -4.47 -8.36 -6.37
C GLU A 57 -4.49 -7.10 -7.27
N ALA A 58 -3.39 -6.77 -7.94
CA ALA A 58 -2.02 -7.18 -7.65
C ALA A 58 -1.34 -6.17 -6.70
N ARG A 59 -1.66 -4.88 -6.85
CA ARG A 59 -1.01 -3.78 -6.13
C ARG A 59 -1.25 -3.82 -4.62
N GLY A 60 -2.34 -4.42 -4.15
CA GLY A 60 -2.57 -4.61 -2.72
C GLY A 60 -1.58 -5.57 -2.07
N PHE A 61 -0.98 -6.50 -2.85
CA PHE A 61 0.02 -7.42 -2.33
C PHE A 61 1.30 -6.70 -1.92
N ILE A 62 1.66 -5.61 -2.62
CA ILE A 62 2.89 -4.83 -2.40
C ILE A 62 2.95 -4.27 -0.98
N PHE A 63 1.80 -3.93 -0.40
CA PHE A 63 1.71 -3.42 0.98
C PHE A 63 1.25 -4.49 1.97
N GLY A 64 0.30 -5.33 1.56
CA GLY A 64 -0.32 -6.32 2.44
C GLY A 64 0.64 -7.41 2.89
N ALA A 65 1.52 -7.89 2.00
CA ALA A 65 2.48 -8.94 2.36
C ALA A 65 3.56 -8.44 3.34
N PRO A 66 4.22 -7.28 3.14
CA PRO A 66 5.12 -6.71 4.14
C PRO A 66 4.42 -6.39 5.46
N LEU A 67 3.18 -5.90 5.42
CA LEU A 67 2.43 -5.62 6.65
C LEU A 67 2.14 -6.90 7.45
N ALA A 68 1.71 -7.98 6.78
CA ALA A 68 1.52 -9.29 7.42
C ALA A 68 2.80 -9.76 8.13
N LEU A 69 3.95 -9.63 7.44
CA LEU A 69 5.25 -9.99 7.99
C LEU A 69 5.57 -9.20 9.28
N HIS A 70 5.39 -7.88 9.26
CA HIS A 70 5.68 -7.03 10.43
C HIS A 70 4.71 -7.26 11.60
N LEU A 71 3.45 -7.63 11.31
CA LEU A 71 2.45 -7.93 12.33
C LEU A 71 2.55 -9.37 12.86
N ASN A 72 3.47 -10.19 12.36
CA ASN A 72 3.52 -11.63 12.62
C ASN A 72 2.17 -12.32 12.35
N ALA A 73 1.53 -11.94 11.24
CA ALA A 73 0.22 -12.39 10.81
C ALA A 73 0.33 -13.21 9.50
N GLY A 74 -0.68 -14.04 9.22
CA GLY A 74 -0.75 -14.74 7.93
C GLY A 74 -1.20 -13.80 6.80
N PHE A 75 -0.59 -13.90 5.63
CA PHE A 75 -1.05 -13.18 4.43
C PHE A 75 -2.03 -14.04 3.61
N VAL A 76 -3.14 -13.44 3.17
CA VAL A 76 -4.16 -14.10 2.34
C VAL A 76 -4.33 -13.31 1.02
N PRO A 77 -3.95 -13.88 -0.14
CA PRO A 77 -4.16 -13.22 -1.42
C PRO A 77 -5.61 -13.36 -1.89
N ALA A 78 -6.28 -12.24 -2.12
CA ALA A 78 -7.56 -12.18 -2.83
C ALA A 78 -7.30 -11.86 -4.32
N ARG A 79 -7.69 -12.78 -5.21
CA ARG A 79 -7.52 -12.66 -6.65
C ARG A 79 -8.87 -12.62 -7.35
N LYS A 80 -8.90 -12.12 -8.57
CA LYS A 80 -10.04 -12.27 -9.46
C LYS A 80 -10.29 -13.77 -9.70
N PRO A 81 -11.56 -14.18 -9.84
CA PRO A 81 -11.91 -15.54 -10.28
C PRO A 81 -11.31 -15.89 -11.62
#